data_AF-A0A9X3RIV4-F1
#
_entry.id   AF-A0A9X3RIV4-F1
#
_cell.length_a   1.000
_cell.length_b   1.000
_cell.length_c   1.000
_cell.angle_alpha   90.00
_cell.angle_beta   90.00
_cell.angle_gamma   90.00
#
_symmetry.space_group_name_H-M   'P 1'
#
loop_
_entity.id
_entity.type
_entity.pdbx_description
1 polymer ?
#
loop_
_entity_poly.entity_id
_entity_poly.type
_entity_poly.pdbx_seq_one_letter_code
_entity_poly.pdbx_strand_id
1 'polypeptide(L)'
;MTHPTFPLPASREPLTTMADGTIKQVNPFSGTQVWTVPGRGNRPLAAPHTEPRALTEEDFTAQCNFCSNNMLATPPEKSRIISRDGKTEILRDLLPHELHNTEPMFRRVPNLFEIVSYDYWAQNYGFSMDESRAKHMERYLADDAGRRHVLGIVRTRLKASGHDDVLSEAELLEHAPSYFGGGHDVIIARQHYVDGATNSSQLASSGSLSPDEHHAFITFTVDSLRDLYQRNRYAPYVSVFQNWLAPAGASFEHLHKQLVAIDEHGVQAEMEIAKLRVNPNMYNEWGINYASRHNLIIAENDYAIMAAGIGHRYPTISIYSKSETSEPWLHTDEEVRGMSDLIHAAHAATGPEVACNEEWHHKPIDLDMPMPWRINIKWRVSTLAGFEGGTRVYVNTLSPFDIRDRTVTALYRLRDAGKIAQNLRIATECSPALNVLRYNPLLGR
;
A
#
# COMPACT_ATOMS: atom_id res chain seq x y z
N MET A 1 -20.29 -6.02 27.88
CA MET A 1 -20.13 -4.61 27.45
C MET A 1 -21.03 -4.42 26.25
N THR A 2 -21.99 -3.50 26.34
CA THR A 2 -22.93 -3.20 25.26
C THR A 2 -22.19 -2.48 24.15
N HIS A 3 -21.96 -3.14 23.02
CA HIS A 3 -21.46 -2.46 21.83
C HIS A 3 -22.45 -1.34 21.47
N PRO A 4 -22.00 -0.10 21.22
CA PRO A 4 -22.88 0.93 20.72
C PRO A 4 -23.36 0.48 19.33
N THR A 5 -24.60 0.02 19.25
CA THR A 5 -25.33 -0.07 17.98
C THR A 5 -25.51 1.35 17.49
N PHE A 6 -24.57 1.84 16.68
CA PHE A 6 -24.86 2.97 15.81
C PHE A 6 -26.06 2.55 14.95
N PRO A 7 -27.21 3.24 15.02
CA PRO A 7 -28.29 2.93 14.11
C PRO A 7 -27.74 3.13 12.71
N LEU A 8 -27.67 2.04 11.93
CA LEU A 8 -27.41 2.11 10.50
C LEU A 8 -28.48 3.04 9.94
N PRO A 9 -28.14 4.24 9.43
CA PRO A 9 -29.16 5.09 8.84
C PRO A 9 -29.82 4.30 7.71
N ALA A 10 -31.14 4.17 7.81
CA ALA A 10 -31.97 3.58 6.76
C ALA A 10 -31.59 4.20 5.41
N SER A 11 -31.26 3.31 4.46
CA SER A 11 -30.99 3.54 3.02
C SER A 11 -30.80 5.00 2.60
N ARG A 12 -29.62 5.59 2.88
CA ARG A 12 -29.17 6.71 2.07
C ARG A 12 -28.53 6.15 0.81
N GLU A 13 -29.07 6.51 -0.34
CA GLU A 13 -28.46 6.25 -1.65
C GLU A 13 -26.98 6.66 -1.61
N PRO A 14 -26.03 5.78 -2.00
CA PRO A 14 -24.60 6.09 -1.97
C PRO A 14 -24.22 7.33 -2.78
N LEU A 15 -25.00 7.66 -3.82
CA LEU A 15 -24.86 8.87 -4.62
C LEU A 15 -26.21 9.57 -4.80
N THR A 16 -26.22 10.90 -4.66
CA THR A 16 -27.38 11.74 -4.94
C THR A 16 -26.92 13.04 -5.60
N THR A 17 -27.48 13.35 -6.77
CA THR A 17 -27.25 14.62 -7.46
C THR A 17 -28.35 15.60 -7.08
N MET A 18 -27.96 16.74 -6.50
CA MET A 18 -28.86 17.80 -6.10
C MET A 18 -29.20 18.71 -7.30
N ALA A 19 -30.27 19.51 -7.17
CA ALA A 19 -30.74 20.39 -8.25
C ALA A 19 -29.72 21.45 -8.69
N ASP A 20 -28.81 21.86 -7.80
CA ASP A 20 -27.72 22.80 -8.09
C ASP A 20 -26.50 22.13 -8.74
N GLY A 21 -26.53 20.81 -8.96
CA GLY A 21 -25.42 20.01 -9.47
C GLY A 21 -24.47 19.47 -8.39
N THR A 22 -24.71 19.76 -7.11
CA THR A 22 -23.92 19.16 -6.02
C THR A 22 -24.12 17.65 -5.97
N ILE A 23 -23.02 16.88 -5.96
CA ILE A 23 -23.07 15.43 -5.79
C ILE A 23 -22.77 15.11 -4.33
N LYS A 24 -23.76 14.53 -3.64
CA LYS A 24 -23.60 14.01 -2.28
C LYS A 24 -23.31 12.52 -2.34
N GLN A 25 -22.34 12.10 -1.55
CA GLN A 25 -21.85 10.73 -1.50
C GLN A 25 -21.88 10.22 -0.06
N VAL A 26 -22.25 8.96 0.12
CA VAL A 26 -22.11 8.24 1.39
C VAL A 26 -21.38 6.94 1.12
N ASN A 27 -20.23 6.73 1.76
CA ASN A 27 -19.52 5.46 1.61
C ASN A 27 -20.32 4.35 2.31
N PRO A 28 -20.71 3.29 1.61
CA PRO A 28 -21.55 2.24 2.20
C PRO A 28 -20.82 1.46 3.31
N PHE A 29 -19.49 1.38 3.24
CA PHE A 29 -18.66 0.62 4.16
C PHE A 29 -18.34 1.42 5.43
N SER A 30 -17.92 2.67 5.31
CA SER A 30 -17.53 3.51 6.47
C SER A 30 -18.62 4.46 6.96
N GLY A 31 -19.64 4.75 6.15
CA GLY A 31 -20.63 5.81 6.42
C GLY A 31 -20.08 7.23 6.22
N THR A 32 -18.86 7.38 5.70
CA THR A 32 -18.24 8.68 5.42
C THR A 32 -19.09 9.48 4.43
N GLN A 33 -19.34 10.76 4.74
CA GLN A 33 -20.11 11.65 3.90
C GLN A 33 -19.19 12.61 3.15
N VAL A 34 -19.43 12.77 1.84
CA VAL A 34 -18.58 13.58 0.96
C VAL A 34 -19.42 14.34 -0.03
N TRP A 35 -19.13 15.62 -0.24
CA TRP A 35 -19.81 16.47 -1.22
C TRP A 35 -18.84 16.91 -2.31
N THR A 36 -19.27 16.83 -3.56
CA THR A 36 -18.61 17.47 -4.70
C THR A 36 -19.49 18.63 -5.14
N VAL A 37 -19.02 19.86 -4.93
CA VAL A 37 -19.78 21.09 -5.17
C VAL A 37 -19.32 21.72 -6.49
N PRO A 38 -20.23 22.13 -7.39
CA PRO A 38 -19.88 22.80 -8.64
C PRO A 38 -19.01 24.05 -8.41
N GLY A 39 -18.10 24.32 -9.35
CA GLY A 39 -17.20 25.48 -9.28
C GLY A 39 -15.97 25.32 -8.39
N ARG A 40 -15.85 24.23 -7.61
CA ARG A 40 -14.62 23.92 -6.84
C ARG A 40 -13.61 23.02 -7.58
N GLY A 41 -13.93 22.57 -8.80
CA GLY A 41 -13.18 21.54 -9.55
C GLY A 41 -11.92 22.00 -10.31
N ASN A 42 -11.60 23.29 -10.35
CA ASN A 42 -10.54 23.81 -11.25
C ASN A 42 -9.11 23.76 -10.69
N ARG A 43 -8.86 23.07 -9.57
CA ARG A 43 -7.52 22.99 -8.99
C ARG A 43 -6.71 21.86 -9.64
N PRO A 44 -5.46 22.12 -10.10
CA PRO A 44 -4.57 21.05 -10.55
C PRO A 44 -4.38 19.98 -9.46
N LEU A 45 -4.26 18.70 -9.86
CA LEU A 45 -3.98 17.62 -8.91
C LEU A 45 -2.53 17.60 -8.44
N ALA A 46 -1.61 18.04 -9.29
CA ALA A 46 -0.21 18.15 -8.96
C ALA A 46 0.00 19.33 -7.99
N ALA A 47 0.83 19.12 -6.98
CA ALA A 47 1.33 20.21 -6.14
C ALA A 47 2.27 21.11 -6.97
N PRO A 48 2.41 22.40 -6.63
CA PRO A 48 3.40 23.26 -7.29
C PRO A 48 4.80 22.64 -7.17
N HIS A 49 5.48 22.53 -8.32
CA HIS A 49 6.80 21.92 -8.42
C HIS A 49 7.85 22.72 -7.65
N THR A 50 8.73 22.02 -6.93
CA THR A 50 10.05 22.55 -6.58
C THR A 50 10.85 22.67 -7.88
N GLU A 51 11.67 23.71 -8.04
CA GLU A 51 12.47 23.85 -9.27
C GLU A 51 13.36 22.61 -9.47
N PRO A 52 13.20 21.87 -10.60
CA PRO A 52 13.99 20.67 -10.82
C PRO A 52 15.46 21.02 -11.02
N ARG A 53 16.35 20.27 -10.37
CA ARG A 53 17.79 20.35 -10.64
C ARG A 53 18.20 19.29 -11.67
N ALA A 54 19.26 19.57 -12.41
CA ALA A 54 19.90 18.56 -13.25
C ALA A 54 20.44 17.40 -12.40
N LEU A 55 20.34 16.18 -12.93
CA LEU A 55 20.90 14.98 -12.30
C LEU A 55 22.32 14.71 -12.79
N THR A 56 23.11 14.13 -11.90
CA THR A 56 24.43 13.54 -12.15
C THR A 56 24.33 12.02 -12.12
N GLU A 57 25.36 11.31 -12.59
CA GLU A 57 25.37 9.83 -12.55
C GLU A 57 25.28 9.28 -11.11
N GLU A 58 25.89 9.97 -10.14
CA GLU A 58 25.86 9.57 -8.73
C GLU A 58 24.44 9.61 -8.14
N ASP A 59 23.60 10.55 -8.59
CA ASP A 59 22.24 10.70 -8.07
C ASP A 59 21.37 9.45 -8.29
N PHE A 60 21.63 8.67 -9.35
CA PHE A 60 20.88 7.44 -9.61
C PHE A 60 21.10 6.34 -8.58
N THR A 61 22.21 6.40 -7.85
CA THR A 61 22.65 5.30 -6.95
C THR A 61 22.93 5.74 -5.52
N ALA A 62 23.00 7.05 -5.24
CA ALA A 62 23.35 7.58 -3.92
C ALA A 62 22.48 8.76 -3.42
N GLN A 63 21.41 9.14 -4.13
CA GLN A 63 20.56 10.29 -3.77
C GLN A 63 19.96 10.24 -2.36
N CYS A 64 19.64 9.05 -1.83
CA CYS A 64 19.14 8.89 -0.47
C CYS A 64 19.58 7.55 0.15
N ASN A 65 19.22 7.35 1.42
CA ASN A 65 19.56 6.14 2.20
C ASN A 65 18.98 4.84 1.62
N PHE A 66 17.99 4.93 0.72
CA PHE A 66 17.37 3.76 0.08
C PHE A 66 18.05 3.33 -1.21
N CYS A 67 18.89 4.20 -1.80
CA CYS A 67 19.56 3.93 -3.07
C CYS A 67 20.62 2.83 -2.95
N SER A 68 20.96 2.21 -4.09
CA SER A 68 21.78 1.00 -4.19
C SER A 68 23.20 1.11 -3.64
N ASN A 69 23.82 2.29 -3.64
CA ASN A 69 25.15 2.47 -3.03
C ASN A 69 25.08 2.64 -1.51
N ASN A 70 23.88 2.89 -0.97
CA ASN A 70 23.63 3.17 0.44
C ASN A 70 22.89 2.02 1.14
N MET A 71 23.02 0.77 0.67
CA MET A 71 22.27 -0.37 1.23
C MET A 71 22.48 -0.61 2.74
N LEU A 72 23.63 -0.19 3.29
CA LEU A 72 23.96 -0.25 4.72
C LEU A 72 23.57 1.02 5.51
N ALA A 73 22.84 1.95 4.89
CA ALA A 73 22.20 3.09 5.56
C ALA A 73 20.79 2.74 6.08
N THR A 74 20.27 1.56 5.71
CA THR A 74 19.03 0.97 6.22
C THR A 74 19.32 -0.18 7.18
N PRO A 75 18.42 -0.54 8.12
CA PRO A 75 18.61 -1.71 8.97
C PRO A 75 18.89 -3.01 8.18
N PRO A 76 19.46 -4.05 8.82
CA PRO A 76 19.77 -5.33 8.19
C PRO A 76 18.63 -5.84 7.29
N GLU A 77 18.98 -6.14 6.04
CA GLU A 77 18.01 -6.57 5.05
C GLU A 77 17.47 -7.96 5.38
N LYS A 78 16.15 -8.08 5.54
CA LYS A 78 15.48 -9.36 5.81
C LYS A 78 15.41 -10.22 4.56
N SER A 79 15.14 -9.60 3.41
CA SER A 79 15.04 -10.30 2.12
C SER A 79 15.06 -9.34 0.94
N ARG A 80 15.25 -9.87 -0.26
CA ARG A 80 15.11 -9.17 -1.53
C ARG A 80 14.47 -10.08 -2.57
N ILE A 81 13.85 -9.47 -3.57
CA ILE A 81 13.44 -10.16 -4.79
C ILE A 81 14.37 -9.74 -5.95
N ILE A 82 14.87 -10.73 -6.68
CA ILE A 82 15.76 -10.55 -7.83
C ILE A 82 15.12 -11.17 -9.07
N SER A 83 15.60 -10.78 -10.25
CA SER A 83 15.33 -11.50 -11.49
C SER A 83 16.54 -12.35 -11.88
N ARG A 84 16.32 -13.65 -12.07
CA ARG A 84 17.34 -14.61 -12.53
C ARG A 84 16.74 -15.44 -13.67
N ASP A 85 17.38 -15.39 -14.84
CA ASP A 85 16.95 -16.13 -16.04
C ASP A 85 15.47 -15.90 -16.42
N GLY A 86 14.98 -14.67 -16.23
CA GLY A 86 13.59 -14.29 -16.51
C GLY A 86 12.57 -14.76 -15.47
N LYS A 87 13.01 -15.30 -14.34
CA LYS A 87 12.17 -15.69 -13.20
C LYS A 87 12.50 -14.87 -11.96
N THR A 88 11.50 -14.62 -11.13
CA THR A 88 11.71 -13.97 -9.84
C THR A 88 12.18 -14.98 -8.80
N GLU A 89 13.13 -14.58 -7.96
CA GLU A 89 13.64 -15.37 -6.84
C GLU A 89 13.72 -14.48 -5.59
N ILE A 90 13.28 -14.99 -4.43
CA ILE A 90 13.41 -14.29 -3.15
C ILE A 90 14.61 -14.84 -2.39
N LEU A 91 15.59 -13.98 -2.12
CA LEU A 91 16.74 -14.27 -1.27
C LEU A 91 16.48 -13.70 0.13
N ARG A 92 16.88 -14.42 1.18
CA ARG A 92 16.65 -14.03 2.58
C ARG A 92 17.96 -13.98 3.37
N ASP A 93 17.98 -13.15 4.40
CA ASP A 93 18.98 -13.18 5.48
C ASP A 93 20.43 -12.96 5.04
N LEU A 94 20.65 -12.19 3.97
CA LEU A 94 21.99 -11.91 3.43
C LEU A 94 22.87 -11.14 4.42
N LEU A 95 24.16 -11.47 4.43
CA LEU A 95 25.19 -10.73 5.14
C LEU A 95 25.63 -9.47 4.34
N PRO A 96 26.27 -8.48 5.00
CA PRO A 96 26.71 -7.25 4.33
C PRO A 96 27.57 -7.49 3.08
N HIS A 97 28.49 -8.45 3.14
CA HIS A 97 29.38 -8.75 2.02
C HIS A 97 28.68 -9.43 0.84
N GLU A 98 27.45 -9.91 1.03
CA GLU A 98 26.65 -10.57 -0.01
C GLU A 98 25.71 -9.61 -0.76
N LEU A 99 25.48 -8.40 -0.21
CA LEU A 99 24.48 -7.46 -0.74
C LEU A 99 24.75 -7.02 -2.18
N HIS A 100 26.02 -6.99 -2.60
CA HIS A 100 26.43 -6.61 -3.96
C HIS A 100 26.59 -7.81 -4.92
N ASN A 101 26.35 -9.05 -4.46
CA ASN A 101 26.44 -10.24 -5.32
C ASN A 101 25.26 -10.36 -6.30
N THR A 102 24.17 -9.63 -6.04
CA THR A 102 22.95 -9.63 -6.85
C THR A 102 22.38 -8.21 -6.93
N GLU A 103 21.62 -7.93 -7.99
CA GLU A 103 20.88 -6.68 -8.14
C GLU A 103 19.41 -6.90 -7.74
N PRO A 104 18.94 -6.33 -6.60
CA PRO A 104 17.56 -6.48 -6.17
C PRO A 104 16.62 -5.61 -6.99
N MET A 105 15.48 -6.15 -7.40
CA MET A 105 14.36 -5.34 -7.89
C MET A 105 13.71 -4.58 -6.72
N PHE A 106 13.53 -5.27 -5.59
CA PHE A 106 13.04 -4.70 -4.33
C PHE A 106 13.76 -5.34 -3.14
N ARG A 107 13.93 -4.57 -2.06
CA ARG A 107 14.55 -5.01 -0.79
C ARG A 107 13.57 -4.80 0.35
N ARG A 108 13.49 -5.73 1.29
CA ARG A 108 12.72 -5.61 2.53
C ARG A 108 13.67 -5.42 3.70
N VAL A 109 13.51 -4.31 4.40
CA VAL A 109 14.28 -3.94 5.58
C VAL A 109 13.33 -3.63 6.75
N PRO A 110 13.74 -3.81 8.00
CA PRO A 110 13.04 -3.24 9.15
C PRO A 110 12.91 -1.72 9.02
N ASN A 111 11.80 -1.17 9.51
CA ASN A 111 11.68 0.27 9.66
C ASN A 111 12.53 0.75 10.85
N LEU A 112 13.27 1.84 10.67
CA LEU A 112 14.11 2.43 11.72
C LEU A 112 13.28 2.99 12.88
N PHE A 113 12.05 3.43 12.61
CA PHE A 113 11.11 3.98 13.59
C PHE A 113 9.82 3.14 13.58
N GLU A 114 9.86 2.03 14.30
CA GLU A 114 8.72 1.11 14.44
C GLU A 114 7.48 1.84 14.99
N ILE A 115 6.30 1.55 14.44
CA ILE A 115 5.02 2.05 15.00
C ILE A 115 4.65 1.22 16.23
N VAL A 116 4.73 -0.10 16.09
CA VAL A 116 4.62 -1.07 17.18
C VAL A 116 5.97 -1.77 17.29
N SER A 117 6.75 -1.44 18.31
CA SER A 117 8.13 -1.90 18.46
C SER A 117 8.23 -3.37 18.86
N TYR A 118 9.38 -3.99 18.61
CA TYR A 118 9.69 -5.31 19.17
C TYR A 118 9.50 -5.34 20.71
N ASP A 119 9.97 -4.31 21.41
CA ASP A 119 9.84 -4.21 22.87
C ASP A 119 8.38 -4.16 23.33
N TYR A 120 7.51 -3.51 22.56
CA TYR A 120 6.07 -3.53 22.84
C TYR A 120 5.53 -4.96 22.86
N TRP A 121 5.87 -5.76 21.85
CA TRP A 121 5.47 -7.17 21.79
C TRP A 121 6.09 -8.00 22.92
N ALA A 122 7.39 -7.81 23.17
CA ALA A 122 8.12 -8.57 24.19
C ALA A 122 7.57 -8.30 25.60
N GLN A 123 7.34 -7.03 25.95
CA GLN A 123 6.93 -6.65 27.30
C GLN A 123 5.44 -6.91 27.57
N ASN A 124 4.56 -6.72 26.57
CA ASN A 124 3.12 -6.87 26.78
C ASN A 124 2.59 -8.28 26.50
N TYR A 125 3.24 -9.02 25.59
CA TYR A 125 2.78 -10.35 25.17
C TYR A 125 3.79 -11.46 25.47
N GLY A 126 4.96 -11.15 26.05
CA GLY A 126 6.04 -12.13 26.21
C GLY A 126 6.54 -12.65 24.87
N PHE A 127 6.42 -11.85 23.80
CA PHE A 127 6.88 -12.22 22.47
C PHE A 127 8.40 -12.40 22.46
N SER A 128 8.86 -13.40 21.72
CA SER A 128 10.27 -13.64 21.46
C SER A 128 10.44 -14.08 20.01
N MET A 129 11.59 -13.77 19.43
CA MET A 129 11.95 -14.21 18.09
C MET A 129 11.90 -15.73 17.97
N ASP A 130 11.42 -16.21 16.82
CA ASP A 130 11.57 -17.61 16.44
C ASP A 130 13.06 -17.99 16.26
N GLU A 131 13.36 -19.29 16.29
CA GLU A 131 14.73 -19.81 16.18
C GLU A 131 15.44 -19.35 14.90
N SER A 132 14.71 -19.21 13.78
CA SER A 132 15.29 -18.78 12.52
C SER A 132 15.75 -17.32 12.57
N ARG A 133 14.97 -16.43 13.19
CA ARG A 133 15.34 -15.01 13.37
C ARG A 133 16.47 -14.85 14.38
N ALA A 134 16.44 -15.61 15.48
CA ALA A 134 17.50 -15.61 16.47
C ALA A 134 18.84 -16.05 15.85
N LYS A 135 18.85 -17.14 15.08
CA LYS A 135 20.05 -17.60 14.35
C LYS A 135 20.52 -16.61 13.29
N HIS A 136 19.60 -15.95 12.60
CA HIS A 136 19.97 -14.91 11.64
C HIS A 136 20.67 -13.74 12.34
N MET A 137 20.10 -13.24 13.45
CA MET A 137 20.70 -12.19 14.25
C MET A 137 22.09 -12.58 14.75
N GLU A 138 22.24 -13.78 15.33
CA GLU A 138 23.52 -14.29 15.81
C GLU A 138 24.56 -14.34 14.67
N ARG A 139 24.19 -14.92 13.52
CA ARG A 139 25.06 -14.98 12.34
C ARG A 139 25.48 -13.60 11.85
N TYR A 140 24.55 -12.64 11.83
CA TYR A 140 24.81 -11.28 11.37
C TYR A 140 25.74 -10.52 12.33
N LEU A 141 25.58 -10.70 13.64
CA LEU A 141 26.41 -10.08 14.66
C LEU A 141 27.77 -10.75 14.84
N ALA A 142 27.91 -12.02 14.44
CA ALA A 142 29.19 -12.72 14.41
C ALA A 142 30.11 -12.25 13.26
N ASP A 143 29.56 -11.62 12.22
CA ASP A 143 30.31 -10.99 11.13
C ASP A 143 30.75 -9.57 11.52
N ASP A 144 32.03 -9.23 11.32
CA ASP A 144 32.58 -7.92 11.71
C ASP A 144 31.94 -6.75 10.96
N ALA A 145 31.54 -6.93 9.69
CA ALA A 145 30.82 -5.90 8.95
C ALA A 145 29.37 -5.80 9.44
N GLY A 146 28.73 -6.92 9.75
CA GLY A 146 27.35 -6.97 10.22
C GLY A 146 27.19 -6.34 11.60
N ARG A 147 28.10 -6.66 12.53
CA ARG A 147 28.17 -6.03 13.86
C ARG A 147 28.37 -4.52 13.77
N ARG A 148 29.33 -4.04 12.98
CA ARG A 148 29.55 -2.60 12.76
C ARG A 148 28.32 -1.92 12.15
N HIS A 149 27.66 -2.58 11.21
CA HIS A 149 26.45 -2.08 10.59
C HIS A 149 25.33 -1.89 11.61
N VAL A 150 24.99 -2.93 12.40
CA VAL A 150 23.94 -2.84 13.43
C VAL A 150 24.23 -1.71 14.41
N LEU A 151 25.45 -1.62 14.94
CA LEU A 151 25.84 -0.55 15.85
C LEU A 151 25.70 0.85 15.22
N GLY A 152 26.04 0.99 13.94
CA GLY A 152 25.87 2.22 13.17
C GLY A 152 24.41 2.63 13.02
N ILE A 153 23.52 1.67 12.77
CA ILE A 153 22.07 1.89 12.65
C ILE A 153 21.47 2.28 14.01
N VAL A 154 21.84 1.60 15.10
CA VAL A 154 21.40 1.96 16.46
C VAL A 154 21.81 3.40 16.81
N ARG A 155 23.07 3.76 16.58
CA ARG A 155 23.56 5.13 16.84
C ARG A 155 22.81 6.17 16.01
N THR A 156 22.56 5.88 14.73
CA THR A 156 21.79 6.78 13.85
C THR A 156 20.38 6.99 14.38
N ARG A 157 19.70 5.91 14.81
CA ARG A 157 18.36 5.98 15.41
C ARG A 157 18.35 6.79 16.70
N LEU A 158 19.24 6.49 17.64
CA LEU A 158 19.33 7.17 18.95
C LEU A 158 19.57 8.68 18.78
N LYS A 159 20.53 9.04 17.91
CA LYS A 159 20.81 10.43 17.57
C LYS A 159 19.59 11.14 16.96
N ALA A 160 18.88 10.48 16.03
CA ALA A 160 17.66 11.03 15.45
C ALA A 160 16.51 11.18 16.46
N SER A 161 16.50 10.37 17.51
CA SER A 161 15.58 10.47 18.66
C SER A 161 16.09 11.39 19.78
N GLY A 162 17.15 12.18 19.54
CA GLY A 162 17.67 13.18 20.49
C GLY A 162 18.45 12.60 21.68
N HIS A 163 18.91 11.35 21.59
CA HIS A 163 19.80 10.74 22.59
C HIS A 163 21.26 10.91 22.16
N ASP A 164 22.03 11.66 22.94
CA ASP A 164 23.44 11.97 22.68
C ASP A 164 24.41 11.23 23.63
N ASP A 165 23.90 10.32 24.46
CA ASP A 165 24.70 9.56 25.41
C ASP A 165 25.67 8.60 24.70
N VAL A 166 26.90 8.54 25.21
CA VAL A 166 27.91 7.58 24.75
C VAL A 166 27.61 6.23 25.38
N LEU A 167 26.80 5.43 24.69
CA LEU A 167 26.52 4.05 25.08
C LEU A 167 27.70 3.13 24.78
N SER A 168 27.93 2.18 25.69
CA SER A 168 28.82 1.05 25.47
C SER A 168 28.28 0.17 24.33
N GLU A 169 29.16 -0.67 23.79
CA GLU A 169 28.75 -1.56 22.73
C GLU A 169 27.70 -2.58 23.18
N ALA A 170 27.79 -3.07 24.42
CA ALA A 170 26.82 -3.99 24.99
C ALA A 170 25.42 -3.36 25.03
N GLU A 171 25.32 -2.12 25.51
CA GLU A 171 24.06 -1.36 25.55
C GLU A 171 23.49 -1.12 24.15
N LEU A 172 24.33 -0.81 23.16
CA LEU A 172 23.87 -0.67 21.77
C LEU A 172 23.31 -1.98 21.20
N LEU A 173 23.91 -3.12 21.54
CA LEU A 173 23.47 -4.43 21.06
C LEU A 173 22.14 -4.87 21.69
N GLU A 174 21.73 -4.33 22.84
CA GLU A 174 20.40 -4.58 23.43
C GLU A 174 19.26 -4.12 22.51
N HIS A 175 19.50 -3.15 21.62
CA HIS A 175 18.53 -2.69 20.62
C HIS A 175 18.49 -3.54 19.34
N ALA A 176 19.44 -4.46 19.14
CA ALA A 176 19.53 -5.28 17.94
C ALA A 176 18.24 -6.10 17.64
N PRO A 177 17.54 -6.70 18.63
CA PRO A 177 16.34 -7.51 18.38
C PRO A 177 15.27 -6.82 17.53
N SER A 178 15.07 -5.50 17.68
CA SER A 178 14.13 -4.72 16.84
C SER A 178 14.38 -4.88 15.34
N TYR A 179 15.63 -5.04 14.91
CA TYR A 179 15.96 -5.14 13.49
C TYR A 179 15.87 -6.56 12.91
N PHE A 180 15.64 -7.56 13.76
CA PHE A 180 15.53 -8.96 13.31
C PHE A 180 14.15 -9.54 13.59
N GLY A 181 13.55 -9.18 14.72
CA GLY A 181 12.23 -9.62 15.18
C GLY A 181 11.11 -8.58 15.07
N GLY A 182 11.42 -7.34 14.68
CA GLY A 182 10.44 -6.25 14.56
C GLY A 182 9.35 -6.52 13.53
N GLY A 183 8.16 -5.97 13.80
CA GLY A 183 6.94 -6.17 13.00
C GLY A 183 6.61 -5.03 12.02
N HIS A 184 7.45 -4.00 11.94
CA HIS A 184 7.32 -2.89 11.01
C HIS A 184 8.42 -2.96 9.94
N ASP A 185 8.06 -3.24 8.70
CA ASP A 185 8.98 -3.39 7.57
C ASP A 185 8.72 -2.38 6.45
N VAL A 186 9.76 -2.11 5.66
CA VAL A 186 9.74 -1.28 4.47
C VAL A 186 10.24 -2.10 3.28
N ILE A 187 9.46 -2.13 2.20
CA ILE A 187 9.85 -2.66 0.90
C ILE A 187 10.29 -1.48 0.03
N ILE A 188 11.52 -1.51 -0.43
CA ILE A 188 12.21 -0.42 -1.13
C ILE A 188 12.45 -0.84 -2.57
N ALA A 189 12.02 -0.03 -3.54
CA ALA A 189 12.31 -0.24 -4.95
C ALA A 189 13.79 0.03 -5.27
N ARG A 190 14.30 -0.56 -6.36
CA ARG A 190 15.68 -0.34 -6.79
C ARG A 190 15.97 1.11 -7.19
N GLN A 191 15.13 1.67 -8.06
CA GLN A 191 15.35 2.96 -8.71
C GLN A 191 14.77 4.11 -7.88
N HIS A 192 15.53 5.22 -7.81
CA HIS A 192 15.03 6.50 -7.29
C HIS A 192 14.37 7.33 -8.41
N TYR A 193 15.02 7.36 -9.57
CA TYR A 193 14.58 8.07 -10.78
C TYR A 193 14.30 7.09 -11.90
N VAL A 194 13.42 7.45 -12.84
CA VAL A 194 13.20 6.64 -14.05
C VAL A 194 14.47 6.58 -14.89
N ASP A 195 14.63 5.51 -15.67
CA ASP A 195 15.77 5.38 -16.59
C ASP A 195 15.80 6.55 -17.58
N GLY A 196 16.97 7.18 -17.71
CA GLY A 196 17.17 8.34 -18.59
C GLY A 196 16.62 9.67 -18.05
N ALA A 197 16.27 9.74 -16.75
CA ALA A 197 15.92 11.01 -16.11
C ALA A 197 17.03 12.06 -16.30
N THR A 198 16.66 13.28 -16.66
CA THR A 198 17.60 14.41 -16.82
C THR A 198 17.56 15.37 -15.65
N ASN A 199 16.47 15.34 -14.87
CA ASN A 199 16.27 16.21 -13.73
C ASN A 199 15.53 15.52 -12.58
N SER A 200 15.61 16.13 -11.39
CA SER A 200 15.12 15.57 -10.13
C SER A 200 13.60 15.44 -10.00
N SER A 201 12.81 15.93 -10.95
CA SER A 201 11.34 15.73 -10.95
C SER A 201 10.91 14.38 -11.53
N GLN A 202 11.80 13.68 -12.22
CA GLN A 202 11.50 12.44 -12.95
C GLN A 202 11.69 11.20 -12.05
N LEU A 203 10.96 11.18 -10.92
CA LEU A 203 10.99 10.11 -9.92
C LEU A 203 10.46 8.78 -10.47
N ALA A 204 11.08 7.67 -10.06
CA ALA A 204 10.53 6.34 -10.26
C ALA A 204 9.39 6.12 -9.25
N SER A 205 8.17 5.99 -9.77
CA SER A 205 6.95 5.73 -9.02
C SER A 205 6.37 4.34 -9.34
N SER A 206 5.38 3.90 -8.55
CA SER A 206 4.68 2.63 -8.81
C SER A 206 4.12 2.54 -10.23
N GLY A 207 3.65 3.65 -10.80
CA GLY A 207 3.10 3.70 -12.16
C GLY A 207 4.14 3.84 -13.27
N SER A 208 5.42 3.99 -12.93
CA SER A 208 6.52 4.02 -13.91
C SER A 208 7.25 2.69 -14.08
N LEU A 209 6.99 1.74 -13.17
CA LEU A 209 7.48 0.37 -13.30
C LEU A 209 6.93 -0.28 -14.56
N SER A 210 7.61 -1.28 -15.10
CA SER A 210 6.99 -2.19 -16.06
C SER A 210 5.92 -3.06 -15.39
N PRO A 211 4.97 -3.64 -16.14
CA PRO A 211 4.01 -4.59 -15.59
C PRO A 211 4.67 -5.77 -14.83
N ASP A 212 5.81 -6.26 -15.30
CA ASP A 212 6.52 -7.37 -14.67
C ASP A 212 7.27 -6.94 -13.40
N GLU A 213 7.87 -5.74 -13.38
CA GLU A 213 8.45 -5.17 -12.15
C GLU A 213 7.37 -4.91 -11.09
N HIS A 214 6.22 -4.38 -11.50
CA HIS A 214 5.11 -4.18 -10.58
C HIS A 214 4.57 -5.52 -10.07
N HIS A 215 4.51 -6.55 -10.91
CA HIS A 215 4.14 -7.90 -10.47
C HIS A 215 5.09 -8.45 -9.42
N ALA A 216 6.41 -8.27 -9.61
CA ALA A 216 7.41 -8.62 -8.60
C ALA A 216 7.22 -7.81 -7.31
N PHE A 217 6.89 -6.51 -7.40
CA PHE A 217 6.63 -5.66 -6.23
C PHE A 217 5.46 -6.18 -5.38
N ILE A 218 4.35 -6.53 -6.03
CA ILE A 218 3.14 -7.03 -5.36
C ILE A 218 3.37 -8.45 -4.82
N THR A 219 4.01 -9.33 -5.58
CA THR A 219 4.38 -10.69 -5.13
C THR A 219 5.25 -10.63 -3.88
N PHE A 220 6.28 -9.77 -3.90
CA PHE A 220 7.17 -9.61 -2.75
C PHE A 220 6.46 -8.98 -1.54
N THR A 221 5.50 -8.09 -1.78
CA THR A 221 4.63 -7.53 -0.72
C THR A 221 3.76 -8.62 -0.09
N VAL A 222 3.15 -9.49 -0.89
CA VAL A 222 2.32 -10.61 -0.43
C VAL A 222 3.15 -11.63 0.37
N ASP A 223 4.35 -11.96 -0.09
CA ASP A 223 5.29 -12.80 0.66
C ASP A 223 5.64 -12.19 2.03
N SER A 224 5.95 -10.89 2.05
CA SER A 224 6.31 -10.16 3.26
C SER A 224 5.15 -10.08 4.25
N LEU A 225 3.93 -9.87 3.74
CA LEU A 225 2.69 -9.89 4.52
C LEU A 225 2.49 -11.24 5.22
N ARG A 226 2.63 -12.34 4.47
CA ARG A 226 2.53 -13.71 5.01
C ARG A 226 3.57 -13.97 6.08
N ASP A 227 4.82 -13.58 5.83
CA ASP A 227 5.94 -13.79 6.74
C ASP A 227 5.71 -13.06 8.09
N LEU A 228 5.19 -11.83 8.07
CA LEU A 228 4.86 -11.10 9.31
C LEU A 228 3.81 -11.83 10.15
N TYR A 229 2.74 -12.35 9.52
CA TYR A 229 1.73 -13.15 10.22
C TYR A 229 2.29 -14.44 10.82
N GLN A 230 3.15 -15.14 10.08
CA GLN A 230 3.73 -16.40 10.55
C GLN A 230 4.68 -16.20 11.73
N ARG A 231 5.34 -15.04 11.81
CA ARG A 231 6.34 -14.75 12.85
C ARG A 231 5.76 -14.17 14.12
N ASN A 232 4.64 -13.47 14.05
CA ASN A 232 4.00 -12.88 15.24
C ASN A 232 2.57 -13.40 15.41
N ARG A 233 2.42 -14.43 16.25
CA ARG A 233 1.13 -15.03 16.58
C ARG A 233 0.12 -14.06 17.25
N TYR A 234 0.61 -12.95 17.81
CA TYR A 234 -0.23 -11.98 18.51
C TYR A 234 -0.78 -10.89 17.59
N ALA A 235 -0.36 -10.85 16.32
CA ALA A 235 -0.85 -9.89 15.34
C ALA A 235 -2.07 -10.46 14.59
N PRO A 236 -3.32 -10.05 14.92
CA PRO A 236 -4.49 -10.43 14.12
C PRO A 236 -4.49 -9.71 12.75
N TYR A 237 -3.79 -8.57 12.64
CA TYR A 237 -3.71 -7.80 11.41
C TYR A 237 -2.31 -7.31 11.07
N VAL A 238 -2.00 -7.28 9.77
CA VAL A 238 -0.82 -6.61 9.22
C VAL A 238 -1.30 -5.55 8.23
N SER A 239 -1.07 -4.28 8.56
CA SER A 239 -1.44 -3.16 7.71
C SER A 239 -0.41 -2.98 6.59
N VAL A 240 -0.85 -2.98 5.34
CA VAL A 240 0.01 -2.75 4.16
C VAL A 240 -0.41 -1.45 3.48
N PHE A 241 0.55 -0.53 3.31
CA PHE A 241 0.28 0.77 2.69
C PHE A 241 1.51 1.38 2.01
N GLN A 242 1.27 2.32 1.11
CA GLN A 242 2.30 3.16 0.50
C GLN A 242 1.85 4.62 0.53
N ASN A 243 2.76 5.49 0.94
CA ASN A 243 2.57 6.94 0.90
C ASN A 243 3.48 7.49 -0.20
N TRP A 244 2.90 8.17 -1.18
CA TRP A 244 3.63 8.76 -2.30
C TRP A 244 3.57 10.29 -2.24
N LEU A 245 4.75 10.91 -2.17
CA LEU A 245 4.99 12.35 -1.98
C LEU A 245 4.55 12.92 -0.61
N ALA A 246 5.14 14.06 -0.25
CA ALA A 246 4.94 14.71 1.04
C ALA A 246 3.47 14.99 1.42
N PRO A 247 2.57 15.45 0.51
CA PRO A 247 1.15 15.67 0.86
C PRO A 247 0.39 14.40 1.29
N ALA A 248 0.88 13.22 0.90
CA ALA A 248 0.36 11.93 1.33
C ALA A 248 1.05 11.39 2.60
N GLY A 249 2.05 12.09 3.14
CA GLY A 249 2.80 11.69 4.33
C GLY A 249 4.05 10.88 4.04
N ALA A 250 4.58 10.91 2.82
CA ALA A 250 5.88 10.30 2.52
C ALA A 250 7.02 11.17 3.09
N SER A 251 7.98 10.53 3.78
CA SER A 251 9.21 11.18 4.25
C SER A 251 10.37 11.06 3.25
N PHE A 252 10.29 10.10 2.33
CA PHE A 252 11.26 9.88 1.26
C PHE A 252 10.54 9.87 -0.10
N GLU A 253 11.16 10.48 -1.10
CA GLU A 253 10.68 10.49 -2.50
C GLU A 253 11.12 9.25 -3.30
N HIS A 254 11.77 8.30 -2.63
CA HIS A 254 12.14 6.99 -3.18
C HIS A 254 10.96 6.02 -3.02
N LEU A 255 10.56 5.31 -4.07
CA LEU A 255 9.43 4.39 -4.03
C LEU A 255 9.59 3.30 -2.96
N HIS A 256 8.66 3.26 -2.02
CA HIS A 256 8.62 2.25 -0.98
C HIS A 256 7.19 1.95 -0.51
N LYS A 257 7.00 0.76 0.06
CA LYS A 257 5.78 0.30 0.71
C LYS A 257 6.09 -0.11 2.14
N GLN A 258 5.14 0.04 3.05
CA GLN A 258 5.29 -0.28 4.46
C GLN A 258 4.32 -1.38 4.87
N LEU A 259 4.76 -2.25 5.77
CA LEU A 259 3.98 -3.32 6.37
C LEU A 259 4.13 -3.24 7.89
N VAL A 260 3.02 -3.24 8.63
CA VAL A 260 3.02 -3.08 10.09
C VAL A 260 2.13 -4.14 10.72
N ALA A 261 2.72 -5.06 11.46
CA ALA A 261 1.98 -5.95 12.35
C ALA A 261 1.42 -5.15 13.54
N ILE A 262 0.12 -5.27 13.80
CA ILE A 262 -0.60 -4.59 14.87
C ILE A 262 -1.45 -5.58 15.65
N ASP A 263 -1.71 -5.30 16.93
CA ASP A 263 -2.53 -6.12 17.83
C ASP A 263 -4.04 -5.77 17.77
N GLU A 264 -4.43 -4.91 16.84
CA GLU A 264 -5.82 -4.47 16.63
C GLU A 264 -6.22 -4.60 15.16
N HIS A 265 -7.52 -4.70 14.88
CA HIS A 265 -8.05 -4.53 13.50
C HIS A 265 -8.18 -3.06 13.08
N GLY A 266 -8.37 -2.18 14.05
CA GLY A 266 -8.72 -0.78 13.84
C GLY A 266 -10.23 -0.54 13.66
N VAL A 267 -10.69 0.65 14.08
CA VAL A 267 -12.12 1.00 14.17
C VAL A 267 -12.88 0.84 12.86
N GLN A 268 -12.26 1.20 11.73
CA GLN A 268 -12.92 1.09 10.43
C GLN A 268 -13.12 -0.38 10.03
N ALA A 269 -12.13 -1.24 10.26
CA ALA A 269 -12.26 -2.67 9.97
C ALA A 269 -13.35 -3.31 10.84
N GLU A 270 -13.40 -2.98 12.14
CA GLU A 270 -14.46 -3.47 13.05
C GLU A 270 -15.87 -3.06 12.57
N MET A 271 -16.05 -1.81 12.12
CA MET A 271 -17.32 -1.36 11.54
C MET A 271 -17.68 -2.09 10.25
N GLU A 272 -16.71 -2.33 9.36
CA GLU A 272 -16.91 -3.10 8.13
C GLU A 272 -17.25 -4.56 8.44
N ILE A 273 -16.56 -5.19 9.40
CA ILE A 273 -16.81 -6.58 9.85
C ILE A 273 -18.22 -6.71 10.43
N ALA A 274 -18.66 -5.75 11.26
CA ALA A 274 -20.01 -5.76 11.82
C ALA A 274 -21.08 -5.72 10.71
N LYS A 275 -20.87 -4.93 9.65
CA LYS A 275 -21.75 -4.89 8.48
C LYS A 275 -21.68 -6.19 7.67
N LEU A 276 -20.49 -6.77 7.53
CA LEU A 276 -20.25 -7.99 6.78
C LEU A 276 -20.98 -9.19 7.40
N ARG A 277 -21.05 -9.26 8.73
CA ARG A 277 -21.83 -10.28 9.44
C ARG A 277 -23.33 -10.18 9.17
N VAL A 278 -23.84 -8.97 8.89
CA VAL A 278 -25.26 -8.74 8.55
C VAL A 278 -25.52 -8.98 7.07
N ASN A 279 -24.61 -8.53 6.20
CA ASN A 279 -24.68 -8.74 4.76
C ASN A 279 -23.35 -9.33 4.25
N PRO A 280 -23.23 -10.67 4.20
CA PRO A 280 -22.02 -11.35 3.70
C PRO A 280 -21.65 -11.04 2.24
N ASN A 281 -22.56 -10.42 1.49
CA ASN A 281 -22.35 -10.05 0.09
C ASN A 281 -22.14 -8.53 -0.11
N MET A 282 -21.94 -7.76 0.96
CA MET A 282 -21.93 -6.29 0.91
C MET A 282 -20.93 -5.68 -0.08
N TYR A 283 -19.77 -6.31 -0.33
CA TYR A 283 -18.77 -5.78 -1.27
C TYR A 283 -19.24 -5.88 -2.73
N ASN A 284 -20.03 -6.91 -3.07
CA ASN A 284 -20.67 -6.97 -4.38
C ASN A 284 -21.83 -5.98 -4.42
N GLU A 285 -22.77 -6.07 -3.48
CA GLU A 285 -24.02 -5.30 -3.54
C GLU A 285 -23.82 -3.79 -3.46
N TRP A 286 -23.07 -3.34 -2.46
CA TRP A 286 -22.86 -1.93 -2.20
C TRP A 286 -21.62 -1.37 -2.89
N GLY A 287 -20.69 -2.24 -3.30
CA GLY A 287 -19.49 -1.88 -4.06
C GLY A 287 -19.67 -2.06 -5.56
N ILE A 288 -19.27 -3.23 -6.06
CA ILE A 288 -19.08 -3.44 -7.51
C ILE A 288 -20.38 -3.49 -8.32
N ASN A 289 -21.42 -4.15 -7.84
CA ASN A 289 -22.71 -4.16 -8.53
C ASN A 289 -23.31 -2.74 -8.57
N TYR A 290 -23.15 -1.96 -7.49
CA TYR A 290 -23.56 -0.55 -7.48
C TYR A 290 -22.75 0.24 -8.52
N ALA A 291 -21.41 0.15 -8.48
CA ALA A 291 -20.55 0.83 -9.42
C ALA A 291 -20.88 0.47 -10.89
N SER A 292 -21.18 -0.80 -11.17
CA SER A 292 -21.60 -1.24 -12.50
C SER A 292 -22.91 -0.59 -12.96
N ARG A 293 -23.95 -0.56 -12.11
CA ARG A 293 -25.26 0.03 -12.46
C ARG A 293 -25.18 1.54 -12.68
N HIS A 294 -24.20 2.20 -12.06
CA HIS A 294 -23.99 3.65 -12.14
C HIS A 294 -22.86 4.04 -13.12
N ASN A 295 -22.39 3.12 -13.96
CA ASN A 295 -21.31 3.37 -14.93
C ASN A 295 -20.01 3.90 -14.28
N LEU A 296 -19.63 3.38 -13.11
CA LEU A 296 -18.44 3.77 -12.35
C LEU A 296 -17.27 2.78 -12.47
N ILE A 297 -17.44 1.68 -13.23
CA ILE A 297 -16.36 0.75 -13.54
C ILE A 297 -15.37 1.44 -14.49
N ILE A 298 -14.08 1.31 -14.16
CA ILE A 298 -12.97 1.92 -14.89
C ILE A 298 -12.30 0.89 -15.80
N ALA A 299 -11.88 -0.25 -15.25
CA ALA A 299 -11.26 -1.34 -15.99
C ALA A 299 -11.40 -2.68 -15.25
N GLU A 300 -11.22 -3.78 -15.96
CA GLU A 300 -11.14 -5.11 -15.36
C GLU A 300 -10.24 -6.06 -16.17
N ASN A 301 -9.81 -7.14 -15.52
CA ASN A 301 -9.32 -8.34 -16.19
C ASN A 301 -10.04 -9.55 -15.58
N ASP A 302 -9.52 -10.76 -15.82
CA ASP A 302 -10.18 -11.99 -15.40
C ASP A 302 -10.12 -12.20 -13.87
N TYR A 303 -9.15 -11.56 -13.20
CA TYR A 303 -8.85 -11.78 -11.78
C TYR A 303 -9.19 -10.59 -10.89
N ALA A 304 -9.37 -9.40 -11.44
CA ALA A 304 -9.58 -8.18 -10.68
C ALA A 304 -10.50 -7.18 -11.41
N ILE A 305 -11.09 -6.25 -10.65
CA ILE A 305 -11.93 -5.16 -11.15
C ILE A 305 -11.61 -3.85 -10.46
N MET A 306 -11.63 -2.76 -11.23
CA MET A 306 -11.31 -1.41 -10.79
C MET A 306 -12.49 -0.46 -11.03
N ALA A 307 -12.86 0.29 -10.01
CA ALA A 307 -13.97 1.23 -10.01
C ALA A 307 -13.61 2.56 -9.35
N ALA A 308 -14.34 3.63 -9.68
CA ALA A 308 -14.26 4.87 -8.92
C ALA A 308 -14.88 4.67 -7.53
N GLY A 309 -14.13 4.97 -6.48
CA GLY A 309 -14.56 4.83 -5.08
C GLY A 309 -15.60 5.90 -4.72
N ILE A 310 -16.62 5.51 -3.94
CA ILE A 310 -17.72 6.38 -3.53
C ILE A 310 -17.57 6.77 -2.06
N GLY A 311 -17.76 8.06 -1.76
CA GLY A 311 -17.83 8.55 -0.38
C GLY A 311 -16.52 8.48 0.40
N HIS A 312 -15.38 8.36 -0.29
CA HIS A 312 -14.07 8.43 0.35
C HIS A 312 -13.68 9.88 0.63
N ARG A 313 -13.05 10.11 1.79
CA ARG A 313 -12.52 11.43 2.22
C ARG A 313 -11.70 12.15 1.15
N TYR A 314 -11.04 11.39 0.29
CA TYR A 314 -10.26 11.88 -0.85
C TYR A 314 -10.76 11.18 -2.13
N PRO A 315 -10.59 11.79 -3.32
CA PRO A 315 -10.82 11.10 -4.59
C PRO A 315 -10.08 9.76 -4.60
N THR A 316 -10.79 8.66 -4.88
CA THR A 316 -10.28 7.31 -4.69
C THR A 316 -10.58 6.41 -5.88
N ILE A 317 -9.60 5.61 -6.29
CA ILE A 317 -9.77 4.44 -7.14
C ILE A 317 -9.77 3.20 -6.24
N SER A 318 -10.75 2.32 -6.41
CA SER A 318 -10.86 1.07 -5.64
C SER A 318 -10.69 -0.12 -6.57
N ILE A 319 -9.82 -1.06 -6.20
CA ILE A 319 -9.50 -2.27 -6.94
C ILE A 319 -9.84 -3.47 -6.07
N TYR A 320 -10.51 -4.47 -6.62
CA TYR A 320 -10.96 -5.66 -5.90
C TYR A 320 -10.52 -6.92 -6.63
N SER A 321 -10.07 -7.91 -5.86
CA SER A 321 -9.87 -9.27 -6.34
C SER A 321 -11.22 -9.94 -6.63
N LYS A 322 -11.29 -10.65 -7.75
CA LYS A 322 -12.41 -11.54 -8.12
C LYS A 322 -12.21 -12.98 -7.62
N SER A 323 -11.12 -13.27 -6.93
CA SER A 323 -10.84 -14.61 -6.40
C SER A 323 -11.92 -15.06 -5.42
N GLU A 324 -12.09 -16.38 -5.34
CA GLU A 324 -12.82 -17.05 -4.25
C GLU A 324 -12.02 -17.02 -2.94
N THR A 325 -10.70 -16.88 -3.05
CA THR A 325 -9.77 -16.77 -1.94
C THR A 325 -9.75 -15.34 -1.40
N SER A 326 -9.79 -15.19 -0.08
CA SER A 326 -9.77 -13.88 0.58
C SER A 326 -8.36 -13.41 0.95
N GLU A 327 -7.50 -14.36 1.31
CA GLU A 327 -6.15 -14.14 1.80
C GLU A 327 -5.16 -13.92 0.63
N PRO A 328 -4.54 -12.73 0.50
CA PRO A 328 -3.67 -12.44 -0.64
C PRO A 328 -2.54 -13.46 -0.84
N TRP A 329 -2.02 -14.03 0.25
CA TRP A 329 -0.93 -15.02 0.24
C TRP A 329 -1.34 -16.45 -0.11
N LEU A 330 -2.64 -16.69 -0.34
CA LEU A 330 -3.16 -17.95 -0.86
C LEU A 330 -3.63 -17.82 -2.31
N HIS A 331 -3.57 -16.63 -2.90
CA HIS A 331 -3.88 -16.43 -4.31
C HIS A 331 -2.83 -17.12 -5.19
N THR A 332 -3.27 -17.56 -6.37
CA THR A 332 -2.40 -18.05 -7.44
C THR A 332 -1.55 -16.92 -8.02
N ASP A 333 -0.47 -17.27 -8.73
CA ASP A 333 0.40 -16.29 -9.41
C ASP A 333 -0.40 -15.46 -10.41
N GLU A 334 -1.31 -16.08 -11.17
CA GLU A 334 -2.16 -15.39 -12.14
C GLU A 334 -3.14 -14.42 -11.47
N GLU A 335 -3.68 -14.76 -10.30
CA GLU A 335 -4.54 -13.86 -9.52
C GLU A 335 -3.76 -12.67 -8.96
N VAL A 336 -2.54 -12.89 -8.47
CA VAL A 336 -1.63 -11.82 -8.02
C VAL A 336 -1.22 -10.94 -9.20
N ARG A 337 -0.93 -11.53 -10.37
CA ARG A 337 -0.65 -10.82 -11.61
C ARG A 337 -1.81 -9.94 -12.04
N GLY A 338 -3.03 -10.49 -12.07
CA GLY A 338 -4.20 -9.73 -12.48
C GLY A 338 -4.53 -8.58 -11.52
N MET A 339 -4.32 -8.76 -10.21
CA MET A 339 -4.39 -7.67 -9.24
C MET A 339 -3.31 -6.62 -9.50
N SER A 340 -2.06 -7.05 -9.67
CA SER A 340 -0.91 -6.19 -9.97
C SER A 340 -1.15 -5.33 -11.21
N ASP A 341 -1.64 -5.91 -12.31
CA ASP A 341 -1.86 -5.20 -13.57
C ASP A 341 -2.84 -4.02 -13.40
N LEU A 342 -3.89 -4.16 -12.59
CA LEU A 342 -4.84 -3.07 -12.30
C LEU A 342 -4.27 -2.03 -11.33
N ILE A 343 -3.54 -2.45 -10.30
CA ILE A 343 -2.87 -1.52 -9.36
C ILE A 343 -1.84 -0.68 -10.13
N HIS A 344 -1.04 -1.32 -10.97
CA HIS A 344 -0.06 -0.68 -11.84
C HIS A 344 -0.75 0.33 -12.76
N ALA A 345 -1.79 -0.10 -13.47
CA ALA A 345 -2.53 0.77 -14.39
C ALA A 345 -3.17 1.97 -13.68
N ALA A 346 -3.68 1.79 -12.46
CA ALA A 346 -4.23 2.88 -11.66
C ALA A 346 -3.16 3.92 -11.28
N HIS A 347 -1.98 3.48 -10.85
CA HIS A 347 -0.85 4.38 -10.55
C HIS A 347 -0.33 5.07 -11.81
N ALA A 348 -0.19 4.35 -12.93
CA ALA A 348 0.23 4.91 -14.20
C ALA A 348 -0.74 5.98 -14.71
N ALA A 349 -2.06 5.74 -14.58
CA ALA A 349 -3.09 6.72 -14.95
C ALA A 349 -3.16 7.91 -13.98
N THR A 350 -2.81 7.70 -12.70
CA THR A 350 -2.70 8.75 -11.68
C THR A 350 -1.52 9.68 -11.98
N GLY A 351 -0.38 9.10 -12.37
CA GLY A 351 0.86 9.79 -12.67
C GLY A 351 1.74 10.08 -11.44
N PRO A 352 3.08 10.18 -11.61
CA PRO A 352 4.03 10.33 -10.51
C PRO A 352 3.91 11.66 -9.76
N GLU A 353 3.28 12.68 -10.34
CA GLU A 353 3.15 14.01 -9.75
C GLU A 353 1.96 14.14 -8.77
N VAL A 354 1.08 13.14 -8.73
CA VAL A 354 -0.10 13.16 -7.86
C VAL A 354 0.21 12.42 -6.57
N ALA A 355 0.29 13.17 -5.47
CA ALA A 355 0.46 12.59 -4.15
C ALA A 355 -0.71 11.63 -3.84
N CYS A 356 -0.41 10.42 -3.39
CA CYS A 356 -1.44 9.43 -3.11
C CYS A 356 -1.08 8.47 -1.97
N ASN A 357 -2.12 7.90 -1.36
CA ASN A 357 -1.99 6.76 -0.46
C ASN A 357 -2.54 5.51 -1.16
N GLU A 358 -1.78 4.43 -1.15
CA GLU A 358 -2.27 3.09 -1.48
C GLU A 358 -2.51 2.33 -0.18
N GLU A 359 -3.73 1.84 0.04
CA GLU A 359 -4.13 1.17 1.27
C GLU A 359 -4.71 -0.21 0.94
N TRP A 360 -4.17 -1.26 1.55
CA TRP A 360 -4.65 -2.63 1.37
C TRP A 360 -5.65 -3.00 2.46
N HIS A 361 -6.71 -3.69 2.04
CA HIS A 361 -7.71 -4.28 2.90
C HIS A 361 -7.84 -5.75 2.52
N HIS A 362 -7.61 -6.63 3.46
CA HIS A 362 -7.77 -8.07 3.28
C HIS A 362 -8.31 -8.69 4.56
N LYS A 363 -8.76 -9.94 4.47
CA LYS A 363 -9.30 -10.67 5.63
C LYS A 363 -8.25 -10.73 6.75
N PRO A 364 -8.54 -10.25 7.97
CA PRO A 364 -7.74 -10.54 9.15
C PRO A 364 -7.62 -12.05 9.35
N ILE A 365 -6.50 -12.50 9.91
CA ILE A 365 -6.17 -13.94 9.96
C ILE A 365 -7.12 -14.72 10.88
N ASP A 366 -7.69 -14.05 11.88
CA ASP A 366 -8.59 -14.58 12.89
C ASP A 366 -10.09 -14.38 12.54
N LEU A 367 -10.39 -13.68 11.44
CA LEU A 367 -11.76 -13.43 11.03
C LEU A 367 -12.37 -14.67 10.36
N ASP A 368 -13.57 -15.06 10.81
CA ASP A 368 -14.39 -16.15 10.29
C ASP A 368 -15.18 -15.81 9.01
N MET A 369 -15.38 -14.52 8.76
CA MET A 369 -16.10 -14.01 7.59
C MET A 369 -15.17 -13.79 6.39
N PRO A 370 -15.55 -14.22 5.17
CA PRO A 370 -14.76 -13.96 3.97
C PRO A 370 -14.86 -12.48 3.56
N MET A 371 -13.73 -11.90 3.17
CA MET A 371 -13.63 -10.52 2.69
C MET A 371 -12.70 -10.50 1.46
N PRO A 372 -13.07 -9.85 0.34
CA PRO A 372 -12.19 -9.81 -0.82
C PRO A 372 -10.95 -8.97 -0.52
N TRP A 373 -9.81 -9.35 -1.10
CA TRP A 373 -8.66 -8.45 -1.15
C TRP A 373 -9.01 -7.21 -1.97
N ARG A 374 -8.91 -6.04 -1.34
CA ARG A 374 -9.27 -4.73 -1.88
C ARG A 374 -8.12 -3.75 -1.66
N ILE A 375 -7.85 -2.92 -2.66
CA ILE A 375 -6.88 -1.82 -2.58
C ILE A 375 -7.58 -0.51 -2.91
N ASN A 376 -7.31 0.52 -2.12
CA ASN A 376 -7.76 1.88 -2.37
C ASN A 376 -6.55 2.78 -2.67
N ILE A 377 -6.55 3.44 -3.83
CA ILE A 377 -5.59 4.49 -4.17
C ILE A 377 -6.28 5.84 -4.00
N LYS A 378 -5.87 6.60 -2.98
CA LYS A 378 -6.49 7.86 -2.57
C LYS A 378 -5.62 9.04 -2.98
N TRP A 379 -6.13 9.93 -3.83
CA TRP A 379 -5.41 11.11 -4.30
C TRP A 379 -5.44 12.24 -3.26
N ARG A 380 -4.28 12.61 -2.74
CA ARG A 380 -4.10 13.60 -1.66
C ARG A 380 -3.97 15.00 -2.22
N VAL A 381 -5.00 15.41 -2.96
CA VAL A 381 -5.06 16.64 -3.75
C VAL A 381 -5.75 17.80 -3.03
N SER A 382 -6.21 17.58 -1.80
CA SER A 382 -6.85 18.59 -0.96
C SER A 382 -6.32 18.55 0.48
N THR A 383 -6.11 19.74 1.05
CA THR A 383 -5.87 19.93 2.48
C THR A 383 -7.22 20.09 3.18
N LEU A 384 -7.49 19.28 4.21
CA LEU A 384 -8.70 19.47 5.01
C LEU A 384 -8.68 20.82 5.73
N ALA A 385 -9.83 21.46 5.85
CA ALA A 385 -10.01 22.70 6.58
C ALA A 385 -10.96 22.51 7.79
N GLY A 386 -11.29 23.62 8.46
CA GLY A 386 -12.12 23.60 9.68
C GLY A 386 -13.53 23.04 9.48
N PHE A 387 -14.09 23.12 8.27
CA PHE A 387 -15.42 22.59 7.95
C PHE A 387 -15.46 21.07 8.11
N GLU A 388 -14.50 20.37 7.49
CA GLU A 388 -14.42 18.91 7.54
C GLU A 388 -14.10 18.41 8.95
N GLY A 389 -13.28 19.16 9.70
CA GLY A 389 -12.95 18.87 11.09
C GLY A 389 -14.18 18.89 12.03
N GLY A 390 -15.03 19.91 11.89
CA GLY A 390 -16.20 20.10 12.76
C GLY A 390 -17.43 19.25 12.39
N THR A 391 -17.65 18.99 11.09
CA THR A 391 -18.87 18.31 10.61
C THR A 391 -18.68 16.83 10.29
N ARG A 392 -17.44 16.40 10.04
CA ARG A 392 -17.10 15.09 9.44
C ARG A 392 -17.74 14.86 8.06
N VAL A 393 -18.23 15.92 7.42
CA VAL A 393 -18.59 15.95 6.00
C VAL A 393 -17.39 16.46 5.23
N TYR A 394 -16.90 15.69 4.26
CA TYR A 394 -15.74 16.04 3.46
C TYR A 394 -16.15 16.71 2.15
N VAL A 395 -15.28 17.55 1.60
CA VAL A 395 -15.51 18.20 0.30
C VAL A 395 -14.42 17.80 -0.68
N ASN A 396 -14.83 17.21 -1.81
CA ASN A 396 -13.92 16.83 -2.89
C ASN A 396 -14.12 17.74 -4.10
N THR A 397 -13.02 17.98 -4.82
CA THR A 397 -13.02 18.72 -6.09
C THR A 397 -13.41 17.83 -7.28
N LEU A 398 -13.26 16.52 -7.14
CA LEU A 398 -13.61 15.52 -8.15
C LEU A 398 -14.75 14.64 -7.65
N SER A 399 -15.73 14.39 -8.51
CA SER A 399 -16.75 13.37 -8.31
C SER A 399 -16.22 11.98 -8.73
N PRO A 400 -16.91 10.88 -8.35
CA PRO A 400 -16.56 9.55 -8.85
C PRO A 400 -16.60 9.45 -10.38
N PHE A 401 -17.49 10.21 -11.04
CA PHE A 401 -17.54 10.30 -12.50
C PHE A 401 -16.28 10.96 -13.08
N ASP A 402 -15.84 12.08 -12.49
CA ASP A 402 -14.61 12.77 -12.92
C ASP A 402 -13.37 11.88 -12.75
N ILE A 403 -13.29 11.13 -11.64
CA ILE A 403 -12.22 10.16 -11.38
C ILE A 403 -12.22 9.08 -12.46
N ARG A 404 -13.39 8.48 -12.73
CA ARG A 404 -13.53 7.46 -13.76
C ARG A 404 -13.10 7.99 -15.12
N ASP A 405 -13.68 9.08 -15.59
CA ASP A 405 -13.51 9.54 -16.96
C ASP A 405 -12.05 9.99 -17.22
N ARG A 406 -11.43 10.63 -16.23
CA ARG A 406 -10.00 10.95 -16.26
C ARG A 406 -9.14 9.69 -16.35
N THR A 407 -9.42 8.71 -15.49
CA THR A 407 -8.64 7.46 -15.44
C THR A 407 -8.80 6.67 -16.72
N VAL A 408 -10.02 6.47 -17.20
CA VAL A 408 -10.33 5.79 -18.48
C VAL A 408 -9.59 6.45 -19.65
N THR A 409 -9.62 7.77 -19.74
CA THR A 409 -8.92 8.51 -20.80
C THR A 409 -7.41 8.27 -20.76
N ALA A 410 -6.81 8.25 -19.57
CA ALA A 410 -5.39 7.96 -19.40
C ALA A 410 -5.07 6.50 -19.75
N LEU A 411 -5.92 5.54 -19.33
CA LEU A 411 -5.70 4.12 -19.58
C LEU A 411 -5.70 3.76 -21.05
N TYR A 412 -6.61 4.33 -21.86
CA TYR A 412 -6.58 4.10 -23.31
C TYR A 412 -5.24 4.52 -23.92
N ARG A 413 -4.76 5.73 -23.61
CA ARG A 413 -3.46 6.22 -24.09
C ARG A 413 -2.29 5.34 -23.62
N LEU A 414 -2.32 4.92 -22.36
CA LEU A 414 -1.28 4.07 -21.77
C LEU A 414 -1.27 2.66 -22.38
N ARG A 415 -2.44 2.09 -22.66
CA ARG A 415 -2.57 0.78 -23.31
C ARG A 415 -2.04 0.85 -24.74
N ASP A 416 -2.45 1.86 -25.51
CA ASP A 416 -1.98 2.08 -26.89
C ASP A 416 -0.46 2.28 -26.96
N ALA A 417 0.13 2.88 -25.93
CA ALA A 417 1.57 3.08 -25.80
C ALA A 417 2.32 1.84 -25.26
N GLY A 418 1.64 0.72 -25.00
CA GLY A 418 2.26 -0.49 -24.44
C GLY A 418 2.76 -0.35 -23.00
N LYS A 419 2.28 0.67 -22.26
CA LYS A 419 2.77 1.00 -20.90
C LYS A 419 2.01 0.26 -19.80
N ILE A 420 0.86 -0.31 -20.09
CA ILE A 420 0.08 -1.14 -19.16
C ILE A 420 -0.27 -2.47 -19.82
N ALA A 421 -0.78 -3.42 -19.01
CA ALA A 421 -1.17 -4.73 -19.51
C ALA A 421 -2.20 -4.62 -20.64
N GLN A 422 -1.97 -5.38 -21.72
CA GLN A 422 -2.74 -5.25 -22.96
C GLN A 422 -4.11 -5.94 -22.91
N ASN A 423 -4.28 -6.89 -22.00
CA ASN A 423 -5.52 -7.64 -21.79
C ASN A 423 -6.53 -6.91 -20.89
N LEU A 424 -6.23 -5.69 -20.44
CA LEU A 424 -7.17 -4.90 -19.65
C LEU A 424 -8.35 -4.46 -20.51
N ARG A 425 -9.56 -4.81 -20.06
CA ARG A 425 -10.81 -4.28 -20.59
C ARG A 425 -11.08 -2.94 -19.93
N ILE A 426 -11.28 -1.89 -20.71
CA ILE A 426 -11.44 -0.51 -20.22
C ILE A 426 -12.85 0.01 -20.51
N ALA A 427 -13.47 0.64 -19.51
CA ALA A 427 -14.77 1.29 -19.60
C ALA A 427 -15.86 0.44 -20.25
N THR A 428 -16.26 0.74 -21.49
CA THR A 428 -17.33 0.06 -22.23
C THR A 428 -16.95 -1.35 -22.69
N GLU A 429 -15.67 -1.70 -22.63
CA GLU A 429 -15.19 -3.06 -22.86
C GLU A 429 -15.41 -3.96 -21.63
N CYS A 430 -15.63 -3.36 -20.46
CA CYS A 430 -15.97 -4.09 -19.25
C CYS A 430 -17.41 -4.61 -19.34
N SER A 431 -17.62 -5.85 -18.93
CA SER A 431 -18.94 -6.47 -18.88
C SER A 431 -19.07 -7.35 -17.62
N PRO A 432 -18.87 -6.77 -16.42
CA PRO A 432 -18.88 -7.56 -15.20
C PRO A 432 -20.26 -8.16 -14.98
N ALA A 433 -20.30 -9.48 -14.78
CA ALA A 433 -21.51 -10.14 -14.31
C ALA A 433 -21.89 -9.62 -12.91
N LEU A 434 -23.17 -9.73 -12.56
CA LEU A 434 -23.58 -9.49 -11.17
C LEU A 434 -22.82 -10.46 -10.25
N ASN A 435 -22.37 -9.94 -9.10
CA ASN A 435 -21.61 -10.69 -8.10
C ASN A 435 -20.27 -11.24 -8.59
N VAL A 436 -19.54 -10.46 -9.40
CA VAL A 436 -18.22 -10.85 -9.94
C VAL A 436 -17.15 -11.09 -8.85
N LEU A 437 -17.32 -10.57 -7.63
CA LEU A 437 -16.40 -10.86 -6.53
C LEU A 437 -16.80 -12.19 -5.87
N ARG A 438 -15.96 -13.21 -6.00
CA ARG A 438 -16.30 -14.60 -5.61
C ARG A 438 -15.96 -14.97 -4.16
N TYR A 439 -15.45 -14.04 -3.37
CA TYR A 439 -15.10 -14.26 -1.96
C TYR A 439 -16.25 -14.84 -1.11
N ASN A 440 -17.51 -14.57 -1.45
CA ASN A 440 -18.65 -15.09 -0.70
C ASN A 440 -19.01 -16.51 -1.18
N PRO A 441 -18.77 -17.55 -0.36
CA PRO A 441 -18.97 -18.96 -0.76
C PRO A 441 -20.44 -19.33 -0.97
N LEU A 442 -21.38 -18.47 -0.58
CA LEU A 442 -22.82 -18.68 -0.77
C LEU A 442 -23.31 -18.30 -2.17
N LEU A 443 -22.51 -17.56 -2.97
CA LEU A 443 -22.91 -17.13 -4.32
C LEU A 443 -22.57 -18.15 -5.42
N GLY A 444 -21.68 -19.10 -5.13
CA GLY A 444 -21.25 -20.16 -6.06
C GLY A 444 -22.02 -21.47 -5.93
N ARG A 445 -23.16 -21.49 -5.23
CA ARG A 445 -24.01 -22.67 -5.01
C ARG A 445 -25.31 -22.58 -5.77
#